data_AF-A0A1G8F402-F1
#
_entry.id   AF-A0A1G8F402-F1
#
_cell.length_a   1.000
_cell.length_b   1.000
_cell.length_c   1.000
_cell.angle_alpha   90.00
_cell.angle_beta   90.00
_cell.angle_gamma   90.00
#
_symmetry.space_group_name_H-M   'P 1'
#
loop_
_entity.id
_entity.type
_entity.pdbx_description
1 polymer ?
#
loop_
_entity_poly.entity_id
_entity_poly.type
_entity_poly.pdbx_seq_one_letter_code
_entity_poly.pdbx_strand_id
1 'polypeptide(L)'
;MTNQYYILSKRILEQFPFQQTPKCMLQAEPDLLLEMTFSPKLFIIDHIASKVEALVQHGVEWLDARVDCSPSQPADDQIQVYENFRMPYIHQTYRLTNQEKQYGKLNWLDIDSADFQWDTLESIPLEDRLIFKLEEDYGIILIHESVIELLKSLVKDVWVRDV
;
A
#
# COMPACT_ATOMS: atom_id res chain seq x y z
N MET A 1 11.76 -7.95 18.04
CA MET A 1 11.67 -6.51 17.69
C MET A 1 10.47 -6.36 16.77
N THR A 2 9.41 -5.67 17.19
CA THR A 2 8.07 -5.78 16.56
C THR A 2 7.56 -4.48 15.92
N ASN A 3 8.34 -3.39 15.93
CA ASN A 3 7.83 -2.02 15.72
C ASN A 3 8.16 -1.39 14.36
N GLN A 4 8.83 -2.09 13.45
CA GLN A 4 9.37 -1.45 12.25
C GLN A 4 8.47 -1.51 11.02
N TYR A 5 7.37 -2.27 11.06
CA TYR A 5 6.51 -2.49 9.91
C TYR A 5 5.06 -2.09 10.19
N TYR A 6 4.49 -1.38 9.25
CA TYR A 6 3.07 -1.05 9.21
C TYR A 6 2.38 -2.01 8.24
N ILE A 7 1.19 -2.47 8.62
CA ILE A 7 0.43 -3.43 7.83
C ILE A 7 -0.70 -2.71 7.10
N LEU A 8 -0.70 -2.80 5.77
CA LEU A 8 -1.79 -2.36 4.92
C LEU A 8 -2.63 -3.58 4.52
N SER A 9 -3.86 -3.64 5.04
CA SER A 9 -4.87 -4.63 4.70
C SER A 9 -6.26 -4.02 4.86
N LYS A 10 -7.24 -4.51 4.11
CA LYS A 10 -8.64 -4.08 4.21
C LYS A 10 -9.21 -4.28 5.62
N ARG A 11 -8.77 -5.31 6.36
CA ARG A 11 -9.30 -5.65 7.69
C ARG A 11 -8.88 -4.69 8.80
N ILE A 12 -7.69 -4.09 8.69
CA ILE A 12 -7.09 -3.27 9.74
C ILE A 12 -6.69 -1.88 9.22
N LEU A 13 -7.37 -1.41 8.17
CA LEU A 13 -7.08 -0.11 7.56
C LEU A 13 -7.15 1.04 8.56
N GLU A 14 -8.05 0.98 9.54
CA GLU A 14 -8.19 1.99 10.60
C GLU A 14 -6.91 2.15 11.44
N GLN A 15 -6.05 1.13 11.48
CA GLN A 15 -4.77 1.15 12.20
C GLN A 15 -3.60 1.65 11.32
N PHE A 16 -3.81 1.79 10.01
CA PHE A 16 -2.79 2.27 9.08
C PHE A 16 -2.56 3.79 9.26
N PRO A 17 -1.33 4.31 9.13
CA PRO A 17 -1.04 5.72 9.43
C PRO A 17 -1.63 6.73 8.42
N PHE A 18 -2.10 6.27 7.26
CA PHE A 18 -2.72 7.11 6.24
C PHE A 18 -4.23 6.84 6.21
N GLN A 19 -5.01 7.82 6.66
CA GLN A 19 -6.47 7.79 6.70
C GLN A 19 -7.05 8.77 5.69
N GLN A 20 -8.28 8.51 5.24
CA GLN A 20 -9.01 9.40 4.32
C GLN A 20 -9.00 10.84 4.85
N THR A 21 -8.51 11.77 4.03
CA THR A 21 -8.56 13.20 4.34
C THR A 21 -9.96 13.75 4.08
N PRO A 22 -10.39 14.80 4.81
CA PRO A 22 -11.64 15.49 4.51
C PRO A 22 -11.64 15.99 3.06
N LYS A 23 -12.70 15.67 2.31
CA LYS A 23 -12.81 15.98 0.89
C LYS A 23 -12.61 17.47 0.63
N CYS A 24 -11.53 17.83 -0.07
CA CYS A 24 -11.27 19.20 -0.49
C CYS A 24 -12.36 19.66 -1.47
N MET A 25 -12.93 20.86 -1.26
CA MET A 25 -13.94 21.40 -2.19
C MET A 25 -13.33 21.90 -3.51
N LEU A 26 -12.01 22.12 -3.54
CA LEU A 26 -11.25 22.34 -4.75
C LEU A 26 -10.82 20.96 -5.26
N GLN A 27 -11.33 20.55 -6.43
CA GLN A 27 -10.97 19.29 -7.08
C GLN A 27 -9.47 19.27 -7.36
N ALA A 28 -8.70 18.63 -6.49
CA ALA A 28 -7.29 18.39 -6.66
C ALA A 28 -7.03 16.88 -6.57
N GLU A 29 -5.99 16.44 -7.27
CA GLU A 29 -5.47 15.07 -7.21
C GLU A 29 -4.99 14.75 -5.78
N PRO A 30 -5.29 13.55 -5.24
CA PRO A 30 -4.68 13.14 -3.97
C PRO A 30 -3.18 12.92 -4.13
N ASP A 31 -2.42 13.16 -3.07
CA ASP A 31 -1.01 12.81 -3.02
C ASP A 31 -0.82 11.28 -2.97
N LEU A 32 -1.72 10.61 -2.25
CA LEU A 32 -1.76 9.17 -2.07
C LEU A 32 -3.19 8.64 -2.21
N LEU A 33 -3.41 7.70 -3.11
CA LEU A 33 -4.63 6.90 -3.17
C LEU A 33 -4.35 5.47 -2.70
N LEU A 34 -5.08 5.04 -1.67
CA LEU A 34 -5.13 3.67 -1.20
C LEU A 34 -6.36 2.98 -1.80
N GLU A 35 -6.12 2.01 -2.68
CA GLU A 35 -7.19 1.18 -3.23
C GLU A 35 -7.26 -0.14 -2.47
N MET A 36 -8.30 -0.29 -1.67
CA MET A 36 -8.50 -1.39 -0.72
C MET A 36 -9.22 -2.56 -1.38
N THR A 37 -8.66 -3.08 -2.48
CA THR A 37 -9.13 -4.35 -3.06
C THR A 37 -8.69 -5.55 -2.24
N PHE A 38 -9.00 -6.76 -2.70
CA PHE A 38 -8.50 -8.01 -2.12
C PHE A 38 -6.96 -8.07 -2.02
N SER A 39 -6.22 -7.34 -2.86
CA SER A 39 -4.78 -7.06 -2.69
C SER A 39 -4.59 -5.54 -2.77
N PRO A 40 -4.34 -4.85 -1.64
CA PRO A 40 -4.32 -3.40 -1.63
C PRO A 40 -3.30 -2.81 -2.60
N LYS A 41 -3.58 -1.63 -3.15
CA LYS A 41 -2.66 -0.91 -4.05
C LYS A 41 -2.44 0.50 -3.53
N LEU A 42 -1.23 1.00 -3.78
CA LEU A 42 -0.83 2.37 -3.48
C LEU A 42 -0.62 3.10 -4.81
N PHE A 43 -1.31 4.21 -5.01
CA PHE A 43 -1.04 5.12 -6.11
C PHE A 43 -0.49 6.40 -5.52
N ILE A 44 0.72 6.78 -5.93
CA ILE A 44 1.45 7.92 -5.39
C ILE A 44 1.64 8.94 -6.50
N ILE A 45 1.33 10.21 -6.25
CA ILE A 45 1.54 11.26 -7.26
C ILE A 45 3.03 11.37 -7.62
N ASP A 46 3.33 11.58 -8.89
CA ASP A 46 4.67 11.40 -9.49
C ASP A 46 5.84 12.06 -8.71
N HIS A 47 5.67 13.32 -8.32
CA HIS A 47 6.73 14.06 -7.61
C HIS A 47 7.04 13.52 -6.19
N ILE A 48 6.08 12.83 -5.55
CA ILE A 48 6.30 12.09 -4.29
C ILE A 48 6.85 10.71 -4.62
N ALA A 49 6.27 10.04 -5.62
CA ALA A 49 6.66 8.70 -6.02
C ALA A 49 8.13 8.61 -6.40
N SER A 50 8.65 9.57 -7.17
CA SER A 50 10.08 9.64 -7.53
C SER A 50 11.03 9.64 -6.32
N LYS A 51 10.61 10.19 -5.18
CA LYS A 51 11.39 10.15 -3.93
C LYS A 51 11.29 8.81 -3.23
N VAL A 52 10.11 8.19 -3.26
CA VAL A 52 9.88 6.86 -2.68
C VAL A 52 10.58 5.78 -3.50
N GLU A 53 10.57 5.89 -4.82
CA GLU A 53 11.25 5.01 -5.77
C GLU A 53 12.77 5.02 -5.59
N ALA A 54 13.36 6.18 -5.29
CA ALA A 54 14.78 6.28 -4.94
C ALA A 54 15.14 5.46 -3.68
N LEU A 55 14.20 5.30 -2.75
CA LEU A 55 14.36 4.50 -1.53
C LEU A 55 14.00 3.02 -1.76
N VAL A 56 12.91 2.74 -2.47
CA VAL A 56 12.34 1.41 -2.69
C VAL A 56 12.63 0.95 -4.11
N GLN A 57 13.82 0.40 -4.30
CA GLN A 57 14.31 -0.08 -5.59
C GLN A 57 14.15 -1.59 -5.78
N HIS A 58 13.97 -2.32 -4.68
CA HIS A 58 13.93 -3.78 -4.65
C HIS A 58 12.52 -4.29 -4.35
N GLY A 59 12.20 -5.46 -4.91
CA GLY A 59 10.94 -6.16 -4.62
C GLY A 59 9.67 -5.56 -5.23
N VAL A 60 9.82 -4.50 -6.02
CA VAL A 60 8.75 -3.78 -6.71
C VAL A 60 9.12 -3.48 -8.16
N GLU A 61 8.10 -3.40 -9.00
CA GLU A 61 8.18 -2.75 -10.31
C GLU A 61 7.35 -1.47 -10.27
N TRP A 62 7.93 -0.32 -10.65
CA TRP A 62 7.21 0.95 -10.63
C TRP A 62 6.50 1.21 -11.96
N LEU A 63 5.17 1.25 -11.91
CA LEU A 63 4.31 1.38 -13.08
C LEU A 63 3.69 2.77 -13.15
N ASP A 64 3.63 3.34 -14.35
CA ASP A 64 2.80 4.51 -14.63
C ASP A 64 1.33 4.11 -14.51
N ALA A 65 0.57 4.89 -13.76
CA ALA A 65 -0.79 4.56 -13.39
C ALA A 65 -1.74 5.69 -13.80
N ARG A 66 -2.77 5.30 -14.56
CA ARG A 66 -3.94 6.13 -14.80
C ARG A 66 -5.03 5.73 -13.81
N VAL A 67 -5.45 6.68 -12.98
CA VAL A 67 -6.41 6.47 -11.92
C VAL A 67 -7.73 7.15 -12.30
N ASP A 68 -8.78 6.34 -12.44
CA ASP A 68 -10.16 6.83 -12.55
C ASP A 68 -10.74 7.01 -11.14
N CYS A 69 -11.02 8.26 -10.80
CA CYS A 69 -11.61 8.69 -9.54
C CYS A 69 -13.08 9.12 -9.68
N SER A 70 -13.71 8.80 -10.82
CA SER A 70 -15.10 9.15 -11.08
C SER A 70 -16.06 8.42 -10.12
N PRO A 71 -17.22 9.00 -9.81
CA PRO A 71 -18.28 8.26 -9.12
C PRO A 71 -18.77 7.07 -9.96
N SER A 72 -19.45 6.11 -9.33
CA SER A 72 -20.09 5.00 -10.04
C SER A 72 -21.10 5.53 -11.06
N GLN A 73 -20.95 5.15 -12.33
CA GLN A 73 -21.74 5.65 -13.47
C GLN A 73 -21.68 7.19 -13.60
N PRO A 74 -20.49 7.74 -13.90
CA PRO A 74 -20.35 9.19 -14.02
C PRO A 74 -21.05 9.69 -15.29
N ALA A 75 -21.59 10.90 -15.23
CA ALA A 75 -21.83 11.68 -16.44
C ALA A 75 -20.48 12.14 -17.03
N ASP A 76 -20.44 12.50 -18.32
CA ASP A 76 -19.18 12.86 -19.00
C ASP A 76 -18.41 14.00 -18.30
N ASP A 77 -19.12 14.95 -17.69
CA ASP A 77 -18.58 16.08 -16.94
C ASP A 77 -18.09 15.71 -15.52
N GLN A 78 -18.35 14.48 -15.09
CA GLN A 78 -17.92 13.91 -13.81
C GLN A 78 -16.76 12.93 -13.95
N ILE A 79 -16.29 12.67 -15.18
CA ILE A 79 -15.13 11.80 -15.43
C ILE A 79 -13.88 12.51 -14.89
N GLN A 80 -13.32 11.95 -13.82
CA GLN A 80 -12.12 12.45 -13.16
C GLN A 80 -11.03 11.40 -13.29
N VAL A 81 -10.22 11.56 -14.33
CA VAL A 81 -9.09 10.69 -14.61
C VAL A 81 -7.81 11.46 -14.39
N TYR A 82 -6.92 10.87 -13.62
CA TYR A 82 -5.62 11.43 -13.33
C TYR A 82 -4.52 10.49 -13.83
N GLU A 83 -3.55 11.03 -14.55
CA GLU A 83 -2.51 10.26 -15.24
C GLU A 83 -1.13 10.37 -14.58
N ASN A 84 -1.01 11.21 -13.55
CA ASN A 84 0.26 11.57 -12.92
C ASN A 84 0.55 10.73 -11.67
N PHE A 85 0.17 9.45 -11.68
CA PHE A 85 0.39 8.53 -10.58
C PHE A 85 1.41 7.45 -10.96
N ARG A 86 2.17 7.02 -9.96
CA ARG A 86 3.05 5.85 -10.02
C ARG A 86 2.55 4.83 -9.00
N MET A 87 2.59 3.56 -9.37
CA MET A 87 2.18 2.45 -8.51
C MET A 87 3.36 1.48 -8.32
N PRO A 88 3.80 1.22 -7.08
CA PRO A 88 4.73 0.13 -6.80
C PRO A 88 3.98 -1.21 -6.93
N TYR A 89 4.20 -1.91 -8.04
CA TYR A 89 3.74 -3.28 -8.23
C TYR A 89 4.63 -4.23 -7.41
N ILE A 90 4.16 -4.58 -6.22
CA ILE A 90 4.90 -5.41 -5.26
C ILE A 90 4.82 -6.88 -5.68
N HIS A 91 5.96 -7.44 -6.05
CA HIS A 91 6.12 -8.87 -6.36
C HIS A 91 6.91 -9.62 -5.26
N GLN A 92 7.65 -8.91 -4.40
CA GLN A 92 8.36 -9.53 -3.29
C GLN A 92 7.39 -10.06 -2.24
N THR A 93 7.67 -11.28 -1.77
CA THR A 93 6.90 -11.93 -0.73
C THR A 93 7.82 -12.54 0.31
N TYR A 94 7.40 -12.54 1.57
CA TYR A 94 8.08 -13.28 2.63
C TYR A 94 7.06 -14.06 3.45
N ARG A 95 7.48 -15.24 3.88
CA ARG A 95 6.75 -16.07 4.83
C ARG A 95 7.12 -15.63 6.24
N LEU A 96 6.14 -15.23 7.04
CA LEU A 96 6.37 -14.76 8.41
C LEU A 96 5.62 -15.56 9.46
N THR A 97 4.90 -16.60 9.09
CA THR A 97 4.13 -17.42 10.02
C THR A 97 4.27 -18.90 9.69
N ASN A 98 3.93 -19.75 10.66
CA ASN A 98 3.79 -21.19 10.42
C ASN A 98 2.46 -21.58 9.76
N GLN A 99 1.59 -20.60 9.47
CA GLN A 99 0.30 -20.87 8.86
C GLN A 99 0.47 -21.31 7.40
N GLU A 100 -0.47 -22.11 6.91
CA GLU A 100 -0.46 -22.53 5.50
C GLU A 100 -1.17 -21.52 4.61
N LYS A 101 -0.54 -21.21 3.47
CA LYS A 101 -1.15 -20.38 2.42
C LYS A 101 -2.49 -20.96 1.97
N GLN A 102 -3.54 -20.15 2.02
CA GLN A 102 -4.87 -20.53 1.57
C GLN A 102 -5.10 -20.10 0.13
N TYR A 103 -5.01 -21.03 -0.82
CA TYR A 103 -5.26 -20.74 -2.23
C TYR A 103 -6.69 -20.25 -2.47
N GLY A 104 -6.82 -19.18 -3.26
CA GLY A 104 -8.13 -18.57 -3.56
C GLY A 104 -8.76 -17.79 -2.40
N LYS A 105 -8.06 -17.64 -1.27
CA LYS A 105 -8.51 -16.80 -0.15
C LYS A 105 -7.46 -15.71 0.11
N LEU A 106 -7.92 -14.46 0.09
CA LEU A 106 -7.14 -13.29 0.45
C LEU A 106 -7.77 -12.63 1.68
N ASN A 107 -6.97 -11.94 2.47
CA ASN A 107 -7.32 -11.38 3.77
C ASN A 107 -8.00 -12.45 4.63
N TRP A 108 -7.46 -13.66 4.68
CA TRP A 108 -7.96 -14.76 5.49
C TRP A 108 -7.26 -14.84 6.84
N LEU A 109 -5.97 -14.45 6.88
CA LEU A 109 -5.18 -14.48 8.09
C LEU A 109 -5.72 -13.42 9.06
N ASP A 110 -5.86 -13.82 10.33
CA ASP A 110 -6.17 -12.90 11.41
C ASP A 110 -4.86 -12.31 11.94
N ILE A 111 -4.63 -11.03 11.66
CA ILE A 111 -3.38 -10.34 11.94
C ILE A 111 -3.22 -10.12 13.45
N ASP A 112 -4.32 -9.89 14.17
CA ASP A 112 -4.30 -9.60 15.60
C ASP A 112 -3.90 -10.83 16.44
N SER A 113 -4.12 -12.04 15.91
CA SER A 113 -3.76 -13.30 16.56
C SER A 113 -2.59 -14.03 15.90
N ALA A 114 -2.07 -13.53 14.78
CA ALA A 114 -0.95 -14.14 14.08
C ALA A 114 0.37 -13.94 14.85
N ASP A 115 1.12 -15.03 15.01
CA ASP A 115 2.47 -15.01 15.57
C ASP A 115 3.50 -14.80 14.44
N PHE A 116 3.92 -13.56 14.26
CA PHE A 116 4.88 -13.17 13.22
C PHE A 116 6.33 -13.47 13.64
N GLN A 117 7.00 -14.29 12.85
CA GLN A 117 8.40 -14.70 12.97
C GLN A 117 9.33 -13.70 12.29
N TRP A 118 9.48 -12.51 12.88
CA TRP A 118 10.29 -11.42 12.32
C TRP A 118 11.78 -11.76 12.17
N ASP A 119 12.30 -12.66 13.00
CA ASP A 119 13.70 -13.11 12.95
C ASP A 119 14.08 -13.69 11.59
N THR A 120 13.10 -14.19 10.83
CA THR A 120 13.32 -14.70 9.46
C THR A 120 13.75 -13.59 8.49
N LEU A 121 13.34 -12.33 8.73
CA LEU A 121 13.71 -11.17 7.92
C LEU A 121 15.07 -10.58 8.29
N GLU A 122 15.60 -10.86 9.48
CA GLU A 122 16.87 -10.26 9.93
C GLU A 122 18.05 -10.64 9.04
N SER A 123 17.99 -11.81 8.41
CA SER A 123 19.00 -12.29 7.46
C SER A 123 18.95 -11.60 6.10
N ILE A 124 17.89 -10.85 5.81
CA ILE A 124 17.63 -10.20 4.53
C ILE A 124 18.03 -8.72 4.64
N PRO A 125 18.81 -8.18 3.68
CA PRO A 125 19.15 -6.76 3.64
C PRO A 125 17.90 -5.88 3.71
N LEU A 126 17.98 -4.76 4.44
CA LEU A 126 16.81 -3.93 4.69
C LEU A 126 16.22 -3.38 3.38
N GLU A 127 17.08 -3.00 2.43
CA GLU A 127 16.71 -2.51 1.11
C GLU A 127 15.79 -3.46 0.33
N ASP A 128 15.93 -4.78 0.53
CA ASP A 128 15.12 -5.81 -0.14
C ASP A 128 13.76 -6.05 0.53
N ARG A 129 13.57 -5.53 1.74
CA ARG A 129 12.38 -5.76 2.58
C ARG A 129 11.72 -4.47 3.07
N LEU A 130 11.82 -3.40 2.29
CA LEU A 130 11.15 -2.13 2.59
C LEU A 130 9.65 -2.19 2.34
N ILE A 131 9.22 -2.92 1.32
CA ILE A 131 7.82 -3.21 1.04
C ILE A 131 7.69 -4.61 0.46
N PHE A 132 6.75 -5.40 0.99
CA PHE A 132 6.52 -6.76 0.51
C PHE A 132 5.11 -7.23 0.87
N LYS A 133 4.67 -8.31 0.23
CA LYS A 133 3.42 -9.01 0.57
C LYS A 133 3.70 -10.19 1.48
N LEU A 134 2.76 -10.50 2.38
CA LEU A 134 2.83 -11.73 3.15
C LEU A 134 2.58 -12.93 2.22
N GLU A 135 3.47 -13.93 2.22
CA GLU A 135 3.38 -15.07 1.31
C GLU A 135 2.08 -15.89 1.51
N GLU A 136 1.69 -16.04 2.77
CA GLU A 136 0.51 -16.75 3.22
C GLU A 136 -0.79 -16.06 2.81
N ASP A 137 -0.76 -14.73 2.64
CA ASP A 137 -1.92 -13.91 2.33
C ASP A 137 -1.53 -12.60 1.59
N TYR A 138 -1.71 -12.60 0.26
CA TYR A 138 -1.39 -11.44 -0.58
C TYR A 138 -2.32 -10.23 -0.39
N GLY A 139 -3.34 -10.34 0.46
CA GLY A 139 -4.14 -9.21 0.94
C GLY A 139 -3.43 -8.37 2.01
N ILE A 140 -2.29 -8.85 2.51
CA ILE A 140 -1.51 -8.22 3.56
C ILE A 140 -0.20 -7.69 2.95
N ILE A 141 -0.03 -6.37 3.00
CA ILE A 141 1.20 -5.69 2.59
C ILE A 141 1.89 -5.16 3.84
N LEU A 142 3.19 -5.40 3.95
CA LEU A 142 4.04 -4.89 5.01
C LEU A 142 4.92 -3.79 4.45
N ILE A 143 4.92 -2.64 5.12
CA ILE A 143 5.65 -1.43 4.72
C ILE A 143 6.53 -0.99 5.87
N HIS A 144 7.84 -0.94 5.64
CA HIS A 144 8.81 -0.53 6.65
C HIS A 144 8.63 0.94 7.04
N GLU A 145 8.90 1.26 8.30
CA GLU A 145 8.75 2.59 8.90
C GLU A 145 9.47 3.67 8.11
N SER A 146 10.65 3.39 7.54
CA SER A 146 11.38 4.38 6.71
C SER A 146 10.58 4.87 5.50
N VAL A 147 9.81 3.98 4.86
CA VAL A 147 8.93 4.34 3.73
C VAL A 147 7.74 5.14 4.23
N ILE A 148 7.17 4.73 5.35
CA ILE A 148 6.04 5.42 6.00
C ILE A 148 6.42 6.84 6.43
N GLU A 149 7.57 7.03 7.07
CA GLU A 149 8.02 8.35 7.51
C GLU A 149 8.35 9.27 6.33
N LEU A 150 8.93 8.73 5.25
CA LEU A 150 9.11 9.48 4.02
C LEU A 150 7.76 9.94 3.46
N LEU A 151 6.79 9.04 3.34
CA LEU A 151 5.45 9.36 2.87
C LEU A 151 4.77 10.40 3.78
N LYS A 152 4.83 10.26 5.11
CA LYS A 152 4.25 11.21 6.07
C LYS A 152 4.82 12.63 5.91
N SER A 153 6.09 12.75 5.54
CA SER A 153 6.73 14.04 5.32
C SER A 153 6.30 14.76 4.03
N LEU A 154 5.67 14.04 3.09
CA LEU A 154 5.36 14.51 1.74
C LEU A 154 3.85 14.55 1.44
N VAL A 155 3.11 13.53 1.87
CA VAL A 155 1.69 13.31 1.61
C VAL A 155 0.86 14.21 2.52
N LYS A 156 -0.07 14.97 1.92
CA LYS A 156 -1.02 15.85 2.62
C LYS A 156 -2.46 15.45 2.35
N ASP A 157 -2.76 14.99 1.14
CA ASP A 157 -4.10 14.53 0.75
C ASP A 157 -4.11 13.01 0.49
N VAL A 158 -4.98 12.29 1.21
CA VAL A 158 -5.08 10.84 1.13
C VAL A 158 -6.50 10.46 0.75
N TRP A 159 -6.64 9.77 -0.38
CA TRP A 159 -7.91 9.15 -0.74
C TRP A 159 -7.86 7.66 -0.45
N VAL A 160 -8.98 7.13 0.01
CA VAL A 160 -9.18 5.72 0.29
C VAL A 160 -10.38 5.26 -0.53
N ARG A 161 -10.17 4.28 -1.39
CA ARG A 161 -11.23 3.66 -2.18
C ARG A 161 -11.41 2.21 -1.76
N ASP A 162 -12.61 1.86 -1.33
CA ASP A 162 -13.04 0.47 -1.22
C ASP A 162 -13.70 0.04 -2.53
N VAL A 163 -13.17 -0.99 -3.20
CA VAL A 163 -13.63 -1.50 -4.50
C VAL A 163 -14.21 -2.91 -4.34
#